data_AF-V5HU37-F1
#
_entry.id   AF-V5HU37-F1
#
_cell.length_a   1.000
_cell.length_b   1.000
_cell.length_c   1.000
_cell.angle_alpha   90.00
_cell.angle_beta   90.00
_cell.angle_gamma   90.00
#
_symmetry.space_group_name_H-M   'P 1'
#
loop_
_entity.id
_entity.type
_entity.pdbx_description
1 polymer ?
#
loop_
_entity_poly.entity_id
_entity_poly.type
_entity_poly.pdbx_seq_one_letter_code
_entity_poly.pdbx_strand_id
1 'polypeptide(L)'
;MLRCLGELENTKLPPLLSSEDTIEAGYFDHFQRHVRHLLPAASLRFTDGSFPSPSLRFAVLCIAASNLSMLNVRAQSRVLAGDTRRSVYSPLVSHLHHRNAQEYHDLALRHCCLVNDDRIESDASAVLAARVLLAYYHHASTNHLRFRLAVCDSVKFVLQNRTKIVVTPNGADALQLWYRLCMSHRPAKPPALLLEGEGASSFAPNLLPDATDHLYMNCILGMNVNDLIYDILIKTMEIRTKMVVYRCVAGTCHISEVSSEISNVAHEMLNRLLRRDCLPDESAEARESFVRGAHLRGLLDVQKGRLEVWKSRLSADQLSMSCPSDSHISSQMGLDSSIRHNRPTHRDAMNALYCMLCELVFAEADEATLEGPEHPTVPADNLAHRICDIAGALDFTMSNSWDVYTLSLAEVLLQLVLLWRSDQIFHYILDVLWPQLESRGRGYEHSHYPTHLVKRIITQLAAYWEQDRVINFAVPAVAEDTSKLKLLDINHPVDVVVCGYEKNGRHFVEKIPLP
;
A
#
# COMPACT_ATOMS: atom_id res chain seq x y z
N MET A 1 32.59 8.17 25.06
CA MET A 1 32.22 8.69 23.72
C MET A 1 33.35 8.43 22.70
N LEU A 2 33.81 7.17 22.59
CA LEU A 2 34.75 6.62 21.56
C LEU A 2 35.15 5.21 22.03
N ARG A 3 34.26 4.22 21.89
CA ARG A 3 34.58 2.77 22.04
C ARG A 3 33.43 1.77 21.77
N CYS A 4 32.35 2.17 21.10
CA CYS A 4 31.24 1.27 20.70
C CYS A 4 30.99 1.25 19.18
N LEU A 5 32.04 1.42 18.37
CA LEU A 5 31.95 1.38 16.89
C LEU A 5 32.72 0.20 16.28
N GLY A 6 33.16 -0.77 17.08
CA GLY A 6 34.10 -1.81 16.64
C GLY A 6 33.56 -3.23 16.46
N GLU A 7 32.28 -3.52 16.72
CA GLU A 7 31.79 -4.91 16.84
C GLU A 7 30.62 -5.31 15.93
N LEU A 8 30.30 -4.53 14.89
CA LEU A 8 29.27 -4.88 13.90
C LEU A 8 29.81 -5.19 12.49
N GLU A 9 31.14 -5.23 12.30
CA GLU A 9 31.75 -5.44 10.98
C GLU A 9 32.15 -6.89 10.62
N ASN A 10 31.81 -7.91 11.43
CA ASN A 10 32.33 -9.27 11.18
C ASN A 10 31.34 -10.43 11.37
N THR A 11 30.10 -10.29 10.90
CA THR A 11 29.34 -11.48 10.48
C THR A 11 29.83 -11.93 9.10
N LYS A 12 30.73 -12.92 9.11
CA LYS A 12 31.28 -13.62 7.95
C LYS A 12 30.19 -13.92 6.91
N LEU A 13 30.24 -13.25 5.78
CA LEU A 13 29.56 -13.66 4.54
C LEU A 13 30.01 -15.09 4.20
N PRO A 14 29.10 -16.02 3.81
CA PRO A 14 29.51 -17.32 3.30
C PRO A 14 30.33 -17.16 2.02
N PRO A 15 31.26 -18.07 1.73
CA PRO A 15 32.17 -17.94 0.61
C PRO A 15 31.43 -18.03 -0.72
N LEU A 16 31.86 -17.19 -1.65
CA LEU A 16 31.50 -17.16 -3.06
C LEU A 16 31.76 -18.54 -3.69
N LEU A 17 30.71 -19.32 -3.95
CA LEU A 17 30.77 -20.53 -4.77
C LEU A 17 29.65 -20.44 -5.81
N SER A 18 30.05 -20.03 -7.02
CA SER A 18 29.19 -19.85 -8.18
C SER A 18 28.97 -21.17 -8.91
N SER A 19 27.86 -21.84 -8.64
CA SER A 19 27.07 -22.50 -9.69
C SER A 19 25.68 -21.87 -9.71
N GLU A 20 25.05 -21.77 -10.88
CA GLU A 20 23.67 -21.25 -11.04
C GLU A 20 22.69 -22.01 -10.13
N ASP A 21 22.90 -23.32 -9.97
CA ASP A 21 22.11 -24.20 -9.09
C ASP A 21 22.16 -23.77 -7.61
N THR A 22 23.30 -23.27 -7.11
CA THR A 22 23.42 -22.77 -5.73
C THR A 22 22.67 -21.46 -5.50
N ILE A 23 22.59 -20.59 -6.51
CA ILE A 23 21.89 -19.31 -6.42
C ILE A 23 20.37 -19.53 -6.46
N GLU A 24 19.89 -20.37 -7.38
CA GLU A 24 18.47 -20.74 -7.45
C GLU A 24 17.98 -21.39 -6.15
N ALA A 25 18.76 -22.32 -5.59
CA ALA A 25 18.44 -22.94 -4.31
C ALA A 25 18.31 -21.90 -3.19
N GLY A 26 19.19 -20.90 -3.17
CA GLY A 26 19.13 -19.78 -2.22
C GLY A 26 17.87 -18.93 -2.37
N TYR A 27 17.45 -18.62 -3.60
CA TYR A 27 16.21 -17.88 -3.85
C TYR A 27 14.96 -18.67 -3.48
N PHE A 28 14.92 -19.96 -3.78
CA PHE A 28 13.81 -20.82 -3.36
C PHE A 28 13.70 -20.92 -1.85
N ASP A 29 14.82 -21.09 -1.17
CA ASP A 29 14.87 -21.12 0.29
C ASP A 29 14.35 -19.81 0.91
N HIS A 30 14.82 -18.68 0.38
CA HIS A 30 14.34 -17.35 0.78
C HIS A 30 12.84 -17.18 0.52
N PHE A 31 12.33 -17.68 -0.61
CA PHE A 31 10.90 -17.63 -0.89
C PHE A 31 10.09 -18.42 0.14
N GLN A 32 10.49 -19.66 0.44
CA GLN A 32 9.77 -20.54 1.35
C GLN A 32 9.79 -20.04 2.79
N ARG A 33 10.94 -19.53 3.25
CA ARG A 33 11.11 -19.08 4.64
C ARG A 33 10.61 -17.67 4.90
N HIS A 34 10.53 -16.84 3.86
CA HIS A 34 10.24 -15.42 4.02
C HIS A 34 9.15 -14.92 3.06
N VAL A 35 9.44 -14.84 1.75
CA VAL A 35 8.58 -14.10 0.80
C VAL A 35 7.16 -14.66 0.72
N ARG A 36 6.97 -15.98 0.82
CA ARG A 36 5.65 -16.63 0.83
C ARG A 36 4.74 -16.06 1.91
N HIS A 37 5.28 -15.70 3.07
CA HIS A 37 4.51 -15.18 4.20
C HIS A 37 4.19 -13.68 4.07
N LEU A 38 4.85 -12.99 3.14
CA LEU A 38 4.60 -11.58 2.82
C LEU A 38 3.44 -11.40 1.86
N LEU A 39 3.20 -12.40 1.02
CA LEU A 39 2.19 -12.35 -0.02
C LEU A 39 0.77 -12.36 0.59
N PRO A 40 -0.15 -11.55 0.06
CA PRO A 40 -1.57 -11.67 0.37
C PRO A 40 -2.06 -13.10 0.12
N ALA A 41 -3.04 -13.57 0.88
CA ALA A 41 -3.49 -14.96 0.84
C ALA A 41 -2.37 -16.00 1.15
N ALA A 42 -1.60 -15.77 2.23
CA ALA A 42 -0.41 -16.52 2.67
C ALA A 42 -0.55 -18.07 2.78
N SER A 43 -1.74 -18.65 2.62
CA SER A 43 -1.97 -20.09 2.55
C SER A 43 -1.65 -20.67 1.16
N LEU A 44 -0.65 -20.17 0.43
CA LEU A 44 -0.29 -20.64 -0.91
C LEU A 44 0.22 -22.10 -0.86
N ARG A 45 -0.68 -23.08 -0.77
CA ARG A 45 -0.39 -24.53 -0.65
C ARG A 45 0.26 -25.08 -1.91
N PHE A 46 0.08 -24.40 -3.04
CA PHE A 46 0.72 -24.76 -4.31
C PHE A 46 2.24 -24.58 -4.34
N THR A 47 2.84 -24.03 -3.29
CA THR A 47 4.29 -23.82 -3.18
C THR A 47 5.01 -24.95 -2.43
N ASP A 48 4.31 -25.99 -1.99
CA ASP A 48 4.90 -27.09 -1.23
C ASP A 48 5.75 -28.01 -2.13
N GLY A 49 7.08 -27.82 -2.07
CA GLY A 49 8.11 -28.83 -2.34
C GLY A 49 8.46 -29.15 -3.80
N SER A 50 7.53 -29.06 -4.74
CA SER A 50 7.83 -29.22 -6.16
C SER A 50 7.01 -28.23 -6.97
N PHE A 51 7.66 -27.31 -7.68
CA PHE A 51 7.00 -26.44 -8.66
C PHE A 51 7.02 -27.16 -10.02
N PRO A 52 6.01 -27.96 -10.39
CA PRO A 52 6.02 -28.70 -11.64
C PRO A 52 5.91 -27.76 -12.85
N SER A 53 5.29 -26.59 -12.67
CA SER A 53 5.11 -25.58 -13.71
C SER A 53 6.36 -24.68 -13.82
N PRO A 54 7.05 -24.66 -14.98
CA PRO A 54 8.20 -23.77 -15.19
C PRO A 54 7.86 -22.29 -15.01
N SER A 55 6.66 -21.88 -15.44
CA SER A 55 6.17 -20.51 -15.32
C SER A 55 6.15 -20.05 -13.86
N LEU A 56 5.61 -20.89 -12.98
CA LEU A 56 5.53 -20.60 -11.55
C LEU A 56 6.90 -20.68 -10.87
N ARG A 57 7.74 -21.67 -11.22
CA ARG A 57 9.11 -21.77 -10.73
C ARG A 57 9.88 -20.48 -10.97
N PHE A 58 9.89 -19.97 -12.20
CA PHE A 58 10.63 -18.75 -12.52
C PHE A 58 10.00 -17.49 -11.92
N ALA A 59 8.67 -17.44 -11.78
CA ALA A 59 8.02 -16.33 -11.09
C ALA A 59 8.38 -16.28 -9.59
N VAL A 60 8.52 -17.44 -8.95
CA VAL A 60 8.99 -17.56 -7.55
C VAL A 60 10.44 -17.09 -7.41
N LEU A 61 11.33 -17.52 -8.31
CA LEU A 61 12.72 -17.06 -8.34
C LEU A 61 12.82 -15.55 -8.58
N CYS A 62 11.99 -15.02 -9.48
CA CYS A 62 11.90 -13.60 -9.80
C CYS A 62 11.54 -12.76 -8.56
N ILE A 63 10.44 -13.09 -7.88
CA ILE A 63 9.98 -12.30 -6.72
C ILE A 63 10.93 -12.43 -5.52
N ALA A 64 11.56 -13.60 -5.34
CA ALA A 64 12.56 -13.81 -4.30
C ALA A 64 13.85 -13.02 -4.54
N ALA A 65 14.37 -13.05 -5.76
CA ALA A 65 15.53 -12.25 -6.15
C ALA A 65 15.21 -10.74 -6.05
N SER A 66 14.03 -10.33 -6.49
CA SER A 66 13.53 -8.96 -6.33
C SER A 66 13.53 -8.53 -4.86
N ASN A 67 13.02 -9.37 -3.97
CA ASN A 67 12.98 -9.07 -2.54
C ASN A 67 14.39 -8.95 -1.93
N LEU A 68 15.29 -9.87 -2.26
CA LEU A 68 16.68 -9.80 -1.82
C LEU A 68 17.44 -8.61 -2.42
N SER A 69 17.01 -8.09 -3.57
CA SER A 69 17.64 -6.90 -4.16
C SER A 69 17.53 -5.67 -3.27
N MET A 70 16.54 -5.62 -2.37
CA MET A 70 16.32 -4.53 -1.41
C MET A 70 16.76 -4.89 0.03
N LEU A 71 16.78 -6.18 0.41
CA LEU A 71 17.19 -6.62 1.74
C LEU A 71 18.71 -6.75 1.89
N ASN A 72 19.39 -7.26 0.85
CA ASN A 72 20.80 -7.63 0.89
C ASN A 72 21.72 -6.51 0.42
N VAL A 73 21.57 -5.31 1.00
CA VAL A 73 22.23 -4.10 0.50
C VAL A 73 22.67 -3.12 1.59
N ARG A 74 23.54 -2.19 1.18
CA ARG A 74 23.91 -0.99 1.93
C ARG A 74 22.79 0.07 1.79
N ALA A 75 22.75 1.03 2.71
CA ALA A 75 21.92 2.22 2.57
C ALA A 75 22.76 3.40 2.07
N GLN A 76 22.17 4.21 1.21
CA GLN A 76 22.61 5.58 0.94
C GLN A 76 21.96 6.52 1.97
N SER A 77 22.66 7.60 2.30
CA SER A 77 22.20 8.59 3.26
C SER A 77 22.52 10.00 2.78
N ARG A 78 21.59 10.93 3.00
CA ARG A 78 21.77 12.36 2.75
C ARG A 78 21.41 13.10 4.04
N VAL A 79 22.28 14.00 4.49
CA VAL A 79 22.03 14.88 5.63
C VAL A 79 22.27 16.30 5.16
N LEU A 80 21.23 17.14 5.21
CA LEU A 80 21.37 18.57 4.95
C LEU A 80 21.86 19.25 6.23
N ALA A 81 22.91 20.07 6.12
CA ALA A 81 23.52 20.73 7.27
C ALA A 81 22.50 21.62 7.99
N GLY A 82 22.40 21.48 9.32
CA GLY A 82 21.56 22.33 10.17
C GLY A 82 20.12 21.84 10.41
N ASP A 83 19.70 20.71 9.85
CA ASP A 83 18.35 20.16 10.08
C ASP A 83 18.38 18.62 10.21
N THR A 84 18.24 18.12 11.43
CA THR A 84 18.21 16.67 11.72
C THR A 84 16.96 15.98 11.17
N ARG A 85 15.86 16.71 10.94
CA ARG A 85 14.64 16.14 10.33
C ARG A 85 14.86 15.85 8.85
N ARG A 86 15.84 16.49 8.21
CA ARG A 86 16.18 16.29 6.79
C ARG A 86 17.20 15.18 6.51
N SER A 87 17.62 14.41 7.53
CA SER A 87 18.30 13.15 7.23
C SER A 87 17.37 12.26 6.43
N VAL A 88 17.86 11.57 5.41
CA VAL A 88 17.08 10.55 4.71
C VAL A 88 17.96 9.36 4.39
N TYR A 89 17.39 8.18 4.54
CA TYR A 89 18.02 6.90 4.22
C TYR A 89 17.18 6.14 3.21
N SER A 90 17.87 5.49 2.29
CA SER A 90 17.28 4.67 1.24
C SER A 90 18.25 3.53 0.93
N PRO A 91 17.80 2.30 0.62
CA PRO A 91 18.67 1.22 0.21
C PRO A 91 19.31 1.49 -1.16
N LEU A 92 20.47 0.87 -1.36
CA LEU A 92 21.17 0.84 -2.64
C LEU A 92 20.96 -0.53 -3.27
N VAL A 93 20.03 -0.63 -4.22
CA VAL A 93 19.63 -1.91 -4.83
C VAL A 93 20.80 -2.77 -5.26
N SER A 94 20.77 -4.06 -4.89
CA SER A 94 21.77 -5.03 -5.30
C SER A 94 21.61 -5.31 -6.78
N HIS A 95 22.53 -4.79 -7.59
CA HIS A 95 22.52 -4.99 -9.04
C HIS A 95 22.51 -6.47 -9.43
N LEU A 96 23.16 -7.34 -8.64
CA LEU A 96 23.18 -8.78 -8.88
C LEU A 96 21.78 -9.38 -8.76
N HIS A 97 21.12 -9.17 -7.62
CA HIS A 97 19.78 -9.72 -7.38
C HIS A 97 18.74 -9.08 -8.31
N HIS A 98 18.87 -7.78 -8.59
CA HIS A 98 18.00 -7.07 -9.52
C HIS A 98 18.10 -7.62 -10.95
N ARG A 99 19.32 -7.88 -11.45
CA ARG A 99 19.52 -8.52 -12.76
C ARG A 99 18.91 -9.92 -12.81
N ASN A 100 19.18 -10.75 -11.79
CA ASN A 100 18.61 -12.09 -11.72
C ASN A 100 17.07 -12.06 -11.68
N ALA A 101 16.48 -11.12 -10.94
CA ALA A 101 15.03 -10.94 -10.92
C ALA A 101 14.46 -10.65 -12.31
N GLN A 102 15.15 -9.82 -13.11
CA GLN A 102 14.78 -9.55 -14.49
C GLN A 102 14.92 -10.78 -15.39
N GLU A 103 16.00 -11.53 -15.29
CA GLU A 103 16.22 -12.76 -16.08
C GLU A 103 15.13 -13.80 -15.80
N TYR A 104 14.80 -14.03 -14.53
CA TYR A 104 13.72 -14.94 -14.15
C TYR A 104 12.33 -14.42 -14.53
N HIS A 105 12.10 -13.10 -14.50
CA HIS A 105 10.89 -12.50 -15.05
C HIS A 105 10.73 -12.87 -16.53
N ASP A 106 11.77 -12.68 -17.33
CA ASP A 106 11.72 -12.94 -18.78
C ASP A 106 11.56 -14.44 -19.10
N LEU A 107 12.13 -15.32 -18.28
CA LEU A 107 11.90 -16.76 -18.35
C LEU A 107 10.45 -17.12 -17.99
N ALA A 108 9.92 -16.61 -16.88
CA ALA A 108 8.55 -16.86 -16.45
C ALA A 108 7.53 -16.39 -17.49
N LEU A 109 7.72 -15.18 -18.03
CA LEU A 109 6.82 -14.62 -19.05
C LEU A 109 6.84 -15.46 -20.33
N ARG A 110 8.02 -15.88 -20.81
CA ARG A 110 8.14 -16.80 -21.96
C ARG A 110 7.35 -18.08 -21.73
N HIS A 111 7.50 -18.71 -20.56
CA HIS A 111 6.75 -19.92 -20.23
C HIS A 111 5.25 -19.68 -20.12
N CYS A 112 4.80 -18.55 -19.57
CA CYS A 112 3.39 -18.16 -19.55
C CYS A 112 2.79 -17.99 -20.96
N CYS A 113 3.58 -17.51 -21.93
CA CYS A 113 3.13 -17.33 -23.32
C CYS A 113 3.14 -18.62 -24.15
N LEU A 114 4.02 -19.58 -23.81
CA LEU A 114 4.18 -20.85 -24.55
C LEU A 114 3.26 -21.97 -24.07
N VAL A 115 2.39 -21.73 -23.09
CA VAL A 115 1.42 -22.75 -22.63
C VAL A 115 0.35 -22.92 -23.71
N ASN A 116 0.40 -24.03 -24.45
CA ASN A 116 -0.66 -24.42 -25.41
C ASN A 116 -1.98 -24.69 -24.67
N ASP A 117 -3.11 -24.59 -25.38
CA ASP A 117 -4.46 -24.74 -24.81
C ASP A 117 -4.65 -26.04 -23.98
N ASP A 118 -4.07 -27.16 -24.43
CA ASP A 118 -4.12 -28.46 -23.73
C ASP A 118 -3.36 -28.45 -22.39
N ARG A 119 -2.26 -27.68 -22.29
CA ARG A 119 -1.50 -27.54 -21.04
C ARG A 119 -2.13 -26.52 -20.10
N ILE A 120 -2.83 -25.51 -20.64
CA ILE A 120 -3.58 -24.55 -19.81
C ILE A 120 -4.65 -25.28 -18.99
N GLU A 121 -5.26 -26.35 -19.51
CA GLU A 121 -6.28 -27.11 -18.75
C GLU A 121 -5.76 -27.70 -17.43
N SER A 122 -4.48 -28.09 -17.37
CA SER A 122 -3.86 -28.64 -16.16
C SER A 122 -3.12 -27.61 -15.32
N ASP A 123 -2.56 -26.56 -15.94
CA ASP A 123 -1.69 -25.57 -15.29
C ASP A 123 -2.32 -24.18 -15.06
N ALA A 124 -3.61 -23.99 -15.36
CA ALA A 124 -4.25 -22.66 -15.31
C ALA A 124 -4.03 -21.88 -13.99
N SER A 125 -4.13 -22.56 -12.84
CA SER A 125 -3.87 -21.92 -11.53
C SER A 125 -2.40 -21.56 -11.32
N ALA A 126 -1.47 -22.40 -11.79
CA ALA A 126 -0.03 -22.11 -11.71
C ALA A 126 0.35 -20.94 -12.61
N VAL A 127 -0.22 -20.85 -13.81
CA VAL A 127 -0.03 -19.70 -14.72
C VAL A 127 -0.63 -18.43 -14.14
N LEU A 128 -1.81 -18.49 -13.51
CA LEU A 128 -2.40 -17.34 -12.82
C LEU A 128 -1.50 -16.88 -11.68
N ALA A 129 -1.08 -17.80 -10.81
CA ALA A 129 -0.18 -17.49 -9.70
C ALA A 129 1.12 -16.87 -10.20
N ALA A 130 1.72 -17.42 -11.27
CA ALA A 130 2.92 -16.85 -11.89
C ALA A 130 2.69 -15.40 -12.35
N ARG A 131 1.60 -15.13 -13.07
CA ARG A 131 1.25 -13.76 -13.52
C ARG A 131 1.09 -12.80 -12.34
N VAL A 132 0.46 -13.24 -11.25
CA VAL A 132 0.28 -12.41 -10.05
C VAL A 132 1.62 -12.11 -9.37
N LEU A 133 2.51 -13.10 -9.22
CA LEU A 133 3.85 -12.87 -8.66
C LEU A 133 4.68 -11.91 -9.52
N LEU A 134 4.58 -12.01 -10.85
CA LEU A 134 5.24 -11.07 -11.76
C LEU A 134 4.68 -9.64 -11.63
N ALA A 135 3.37 -9.49 -11.39
CA ALA A 135 2.78 -8.19 -11.09
C ALA A 135 3.33 -7.61 -9.77
N TYR A 136 3.41 -8.41 -8.70
CA TYR A 136 4.04 -7.96 -7.44
C TYR A 136 5.53 -7.63 -7.60
N TYR A 137 6.26 -8.33 -8.46
CA TYR A 137 7.62 -7.94 -8.85
C TYR A 137 7.65 -6.54 -9.48
N HIS A 138 6.74 -6.24 -10.41
CA HIS A 138 6.68 -4.91 -11.02
C HIS A 138 6.33 -3.81 -10.02
N HIS A 139 5.37 -4.09 -9.12
CA HIS A 139 5.02 -3.20 -8.01
C HIS A 139 6.25 -2.85 -7.16
N ALA A 140 7.02 -3.87 -6.82
CA ALA A 140 8.19 -3.79 -5.95
C ALA A 140 9.39 -3.10 -6.60
N SER A 141 9.72 -3.43 -7.86
CA SER A 141 11.10 -3.29 -8.34
C SER A 141 11.24 -2.67 -9.72
N THR A 142 10.16 -2.46 -10.48
CA THR A 142 10.26 -1.87 -11.82
C THR A 142 9.68 -0.46 -11.89
N ASN A 143 8.39 -0.33 -12.11
CA ASN A 143 7.67 0.94 -12.24
C ASN A 143 6.16 0.64 -12.22
N HIS A 144 5.37 1.69 -11.98
CA HIS A 144 3.93 1.53 -11.81
C HIS A 144 3.20 1.17 -13.11
N LEU A 145 3.67 1.67 -14.26
CA LEU A 145 3.08 1.36 -15.56
C LEU A 145 3.11 -0.16 -15.85
N ARG A 146 4.26 -0.81 -15.64
CA ARG A 146 4.40 -2.26 -15.83
C ARG A 146 3.53 -3.04 -14.85
N PHE A 147 3.43 -2.58 -13.61
CA PHE A 147 2.54 -3.18 -12.62
C PHE A 147 1.09 -3.14 -13.09
N ARG A 148 0.60 -1.96 -13.49
CA ARG A 148 -0.75 -1.74 -13.99
C ARG A 148 -1.06 -2.63 -15.20
N LEU A 149 -0.15 -2.69 -16.17
CA LEU A 149 -0.29 -3.56 -17.35
C LEU A 149 -0.35 -5.05 -16.96
N ALA A 150 0.50 -5.50 -16.03
CA ALA A 150 0.48 -6.88 -15.54
C ALA A 150 -0.83 -7.23 -14.80
N VAL A 151 -1.39 -6.28 -14.04
CA VAL A 151 -2.71 -6.43 -13.42
C VAL A 151 -3.78 -6.61 -14.51
N CYS A 152 -3.81 -5.75 -15.53
CA CYS A 152 -4.74 -5.86 -16.66
C CYS A 152 -4.62 -7.22 -17.38
N ASP A 153 -3.39 -7.68 -17.64
CA ASP A 153 -3.14 -8.95 -18.31
C ASP A 153 -3.59 -10.15 -17.46
N SER A 154 -3.44 -10.07 -16.13
CA SER A 154 -3.97 -11.10 -15.22
C SER A 154 -5.49 -11.17 -15.26
N VAL A 155 -6.19 -10.04 -15.33
CA VAL A 155 -7.66 -9.99 -15.44
C VAL A 155 -8.12 -10.59 -16.76
N LYS A 156 -7.49 -10.23 -17.88
CA LYS A 156 -7.79 -10.83 -19.20
C LYS A 156 -7.62 -12.36 -19.15
N PHE A 157 -6.54 -12.83 -18.52
CA PHE A 157 -6.29 -14.27 -18.38
C PHE A 157 -7.39 -14.98 -17.58
N VAL A 158 -7.83 -14.39 -16.45
CA VAL A 158 -8.92 -14.95 -15.64
C VAL A 158 -10.23 -14.98 -16.41
N LEU A 159 -10.59 -13.91 -17.11
CA LEU A 159 -11.81 -13.86 -17.92
C LEU A 159 -11.84 -14.94 -19.01
N GLN A 160 -10.70 -15.20 -19.65
CA GLN A 160 -10.58 -16.22 -20.70
C GLN A 160 -10.56 -17.66 -20.15
N ASN A 161 -10.05 -17.86 -18.92
CA ASN A 161 -9.75 -19.19 -18.40
C ASN A 161 -10.49 -19.53 -17.09
N ARG A 162 -11.51 -18.76 -16.69
CA ARG A 162 -12.19 -18.89 -15.38
C ARG A 162 -12.60 -20.32 -15.05
N THR A 163 -13.20 -21.04 -16.00
CA THR A 163 -13.68 -22.41 -15.80
C THR A 163 -12.51 -23.36 -15.55
N LYS A 164 -11.45 -23.26 -16.36
CA LYS A 164 -10.21 -24.03 -16.21
C LYS A 164 -9.53 -23.75 -14.87
N ILE A 165 -9.49 -22.50 -14.42
CA ILE A 165 -8.89 -22.13 -13.13
C ILE A 165 -9.66 -22.78 -11.97
N VAL A 166 -10.99 -22.63 -11.94
CA VAL A 166 -11.85 -23.09 -10.84
C VAL A 166 -11.77 -24.61 -10.63
N VAL A 167 -11.61 -25.39 -11.71
CA VAL A 167 -11.55 -26.87 -11.61
C VAL A 167 -10.18 -27.39 -11.17
N THR A 168 -9.13 -26.56 -11.19
CA THR A 168 -7.79 -27.01 -10.75
C THR A 168 -7.69 -27.06 -9.22
N PRO A 169 -6.89 -27.98 -8.64
CA PRO A 169 -6.79 -28.14 -7.19
C PRO A 169 -6.37 -26.87 -6.44
N ASN A 170 -5.53 -26.04 -7.06
CA ASN A 170 -5.02 -24.79 -6.50
C ASN A 170 -5.75 -23.54 -7.03
N GLY A 171 -6.89 -23.74 -7.71
CA GLY A 171 -7.67 -22.67 -8.32
C GLY A 171 -8.12 -21.62 -7.32
N ALA A 172 -8.68 -22.05 -6.18
CA ALA A 172 -9.17 -21.15 -5.14
C ALA A 172 -8.07 -20.24 -4.58
N ASP A 173 -6.89 -20.79 -4.25
CA ASP A 173 -5.76 -20.01 -3.73
C ASP A 173 -5.23 -19.02 -4.78
N ALA A 174 -5.10 -19.45 -6.03
CA ALA A 174 -4.65 -18.58 -7.12
C ALA A 174 -5.65 -17.43 -7.39
N LEU A 175 -6.95 -17.70 -7.29
CA LEU A 175 -8.01 -16.70 -7.43
C LEU A 175 -8.04 -15.72 -6.26
N GLN A 176 -7.82 -16.19 -5.02
CA GLN A 176 -7.68 -15.32 -3.86
C GLN A 176 -6.47 -14.38 -4.03
N LEU A 177 -5.32 -14.93 -4.41
CA LEU A 177 -4.11 -14.14 -4.67
C LEU A 177 -4.34 -13.10 -5.79
N TRP A 178 -5.01 -13.49 -6.87
CA TRP A 178 -5.40 -12.59 -7.97
C TRP A 178 -6.38 -11.50 -7.52
N TYR A 179 -7.40 -11.83 -6.74
CA TYR A 179 -8.34 -10.84 -6.20
C TYR A 179 -7.59 -9.77 -5.40
N ARG A 180 -6.64 -10.18 -4.55
CA ARG A 180 -5.82 -9.26 -3.75
C ARG A 180 -4.91 -8.37 -4.58
N LEU A 181 -4.39 -8.88 -5.69
CA LEU A 181 -3.66 -8.07 -6.67
C LEU A 181 -4.57 -6.98 -7.27
N CYS A 182 -5.79 -7.33 -7.66
CA CYS A 182 -6.79 -6.40 -8.18
C CYS A 182 -7.21 -5.32 -7.17
N MET A 183 -6.95 -5.52 -5.88
CA MET A 183 -7.16 -4.48 -4.87
C MET A 183 -5.96 -3.55 -4.74
N SER A 184 -4.75 -4.11 -4.81
CA SER A 184 -3.51 -3.39 -4.46
C SER A 184 -3.13 -2.26 -5.44
N HIS A 185 -3.67 -2.25 -6.66
CA HIS A 185 -3.38 -1.22 -7.66
C HIS A 185 -4.21 0.06 -7.52
N ARG A 186 -5.30 0.02 -6.75
CA ARG A 186 -6.29 1.11 -6.69
C ARG A 186 -5.77 2.44 -6.18
N PRO A 187 -4.90 2.51 -5.15
CA PRO A 187 -4.40 3.79 -4.66
C PRO A 187 -3.65 4.62 -5.71
N ALA A 188 -3.22 3.99 -6.81
CA ALA A 188 -2.53 4.67 -7.90
C ALA A 188 -3.45 5.14 -9.03
N LYS A 189 -4.73 4.75 -9.02
CA LYS A 189 -5.70 5.26 -9.99
C LYS A 189 -5.91 6.76 -9.73
N PRO A 190 -5.84 7.62 -10.77
CA PRO A 190 -6.10 9.03 -10.60
C PRO A 190 -7.51 9.25 -10.01
N PRO A 191 -7.65 10.05 -8.94
CA PRO A 191 -8.89 10.14 -8.17
C PRO A 191 -10.06 10.76 -8.94
N ALA A 192 -9.78 11.42 -10.06
CA ALA A 192 -10.79 11.99 -10.95
C ALA A 192 -11.44 10.95 -11.91
N LEU A 193 -10.87 9.75 -12.01
CA LEU A 193 -11.39 8.68 -12.85
C LEU A 193 -12.48 7.87 -12.10
N LEU A 194 -13.10 6.92 -12.81
CA LEU A 194 -14.21 6.10 -12.29
C LEU A 194 -13.78 5.26 -11.08
N LEU A 195 -14.63 5.07 -10.09
CA LEU A 195 -14.44 4.05 -9.06
C LEU A 195 -14.88 2.68 -9.58
N GLU A 196 -14.46 1.61 -8.89
CA GLU A 196 -14.91 0.25 -9.19
C GLU A 196 -16.43 0.18 -9.30
N GLY A 197 -16.92 -0.47 -10.36
CA GLY A 197 -18.35 -0.65 -10.58
C GLY A 197 -19.08 0.54 -11.19
N GLU A 198 -18.44 1.72 -11.34
CA GLU A 198 -19.04 2.84 -12.10
C GLU A 198 -19.05 2.58 -13.61
N GLY A 199 -18.06 1.88 -14.15
CA GLY A 199 -17.92 1.64 -15.59
C GLY A 199 -16.53 1.12 -16.00
N ALA A 200 -16.32 0.99 -17.32
CA ALA A 200 -15.03 0.60 -17.88
C ALA A 200 -13.99 1.71 -17.67
N SER A 201 -12.74 1.34 -17.39
CA SER A 201 -11.67 2.30 -17.15
C SER A 201 -10.49 2.07 -18.06
N SER A 202 -9.91 3.18 -18.51
CA SER A 202 -8.66 3.27 -19.26
C SER A 202 -7.43 2.95 -18.41
N PHE A 203 -7.53 3.17 -17.10
CA PHE A 203 -6.40 3.07 -16.19
C PHE A 203 -6.23 1.66 -15.62
N ALA A 204 -7.33 1.01 -15.30
CA ALA A 204 -7.32 -0.20 -14.49
C ALA A 204 -8.52 -1.10 -14.79
N PRO A 205 -8.47 -2.39 -14.45
CA PRO A 205 -9.66 -3.22 -14.46
C PRO A 205 -10.65 -2.69 -13.40
N ASN A 206 -11.64 -1.94 -13.87
CA ASN A 206 -12.65 -1.27 -13.04
C ASN A 206 -13.99 -1.99 -13.06
N LEU A 207 -14.14 -2.86 -14.06
CA LEU A 207 -15.12 -3.94 -14.13
C LEU A 207 -14.37 -5.22 -13.77
N LEU A 208 -14.14 -5.44 -12.47
CA LEU A 208 -13.98 -6.81 -12.01
C LEU A 208 -15.28 -7.55 -12.35
N PRO A 209 -15.24 -8.83 -12.77
CA PRO A 209 -16.39 -9.50 -13.35
C PRO A 209 -17.64 -9.25 -12.51
N ASP A 210 -18.72 -8.89 -13.21
CA ASP A 210 -19.99 -8.31 -12.73
C ASP A 210 -20.40 -8.76 -11.32
N ALA A 211 -21.12 -7.91 -10.58
CA ALA A 211 -21.65 -8.24 -9.25
C ALA A 211 -22.56 -9.51 -9.25
N THR A 212 -22.93 -10.00 -10.44
CA THR A 212 -23.62 -11.27 -10.69
C THR A 212 -22.70 -12.50 -10.81
N ASP A 213 -21.38 -12.36 -10.87
CA ASP A 213 -20.44 -13.47 -11.08
C ASP A 213 -19.99 -14.09 -9.75
N HIS A 214 -20.40 -15.34 -9.51
CA HIS A 214 -20.13 -16.12 -8.29
C HIS A 214 -18.64 -16.15 -7.88
N LEU A 215 -17.72 -15.99 -8.84
CA LEU A 215 -16.27 -16.01 -8.61
C LEU A 215 -15.80 -14.91 -7.65
N TYR A 216 -16.23 -13.67 -7.86
CA TYR A 216 -15.81 -12.52 -7.07
C TYR A 216 -16.38 -12.59 -5.65
N MET A 217 -17.65 -12.98 -5.53
CA MET A 217 -18.30 -13.22 -4.24
C MET A 217 -17.61 -14.33 -3.45
N ASN A 218 -17.21 -15.43 -4.11
CA ASN A 218 -16.44 -16.49 -3.47
C ASN A 218 -15.07 -15.99 -2.98
N CYS A 219 -14.42 -15.09 -3.75
CA CYS A 219 -13.18 -14.47 -3.30
C CYS A 219 -13.39 -13.64 -2.04
N ILE A 220 -14.41 -12.77 -2.02
CA ILE A 220 -14.75 -11.95 -0.83
C ILE A 220 -15.08 -12.80 0.39
N LEU A 221 -15.94 -13.81 0.22
CA LEU A 221 -16.37 -14.68 1.32
C LEU A 221 -15.20 -15.50 1.87
N GLY A 222 -14.27 -15.92 1.01
CA GLY A 222 -13.09 -16.68 1.39
C GLY A 222 -11.91 -15.84 1.90
N MET A 223 -12.00 -14.50 1.90
CA MET A 223 -10.92 -13.66 2.43
C MET A 223 -10.72 -13.88 3.93
N ASN A 224 -9.47 -14.08 4.32
CA ASN A 224 -9.09 -14.11 5.73
C ASN A 224 -9.14 -12.71 6.35
N VAL A 225 -9.06 -12.66 7.68
CA VAL A 225 -9.14 -11.41 8.48
C VAL A 225 -8.07 -10.38 8.09
N ASN A 226 -6.84 -10.81 7.80
CA ASN A 226 -5.74 -9.90 7.43
C ASN A 226 -5.96 -9.28 6.05
N ASP A 227 -6.46 -10.06 5.11
CA ASP A 227 -6.74 -9.59 3.75
C ASP A 227 -7.98 -8.70 3.71
N LEU A 228 -9.01 -9.00 4.50
CA LEU A 228 -10.24 -8.22 4.57
C LEU A 228 -10.00 -6.79 5.08
N ILE A 229 -9.23 -6.59 6.17
CA ILE A 229 -8.97 -5.23 6.67
C ILE A 229 -8.20 -4.39 5.66
N TYR A 230 -7.24 -4.98 4.96
CA TYR A 230 -6.51 -4.27 3.93
C TYR A 230 -7.39 -3.93 2.73
N ASP A 231 -8.31 -4.82 2.34
CA ASP A 231 -9.31 -4.51 1.32
C ASP A 231 -10.17 -3.30 1.70
N ILE A 232 -10.69 -3.30 2.94
CA ILE A 232 -11.50 -2.21 3.48
C ILE A 232 -10.69 -0.90 3.50
N LEU A 233 -9.45 -0.94 3.98
CA LEU A 233 -8.56 0.22 4.02
C LEU A 233 -8.35 0.82 2.63
N ILE A 234 -7.97 0.00 1.64
CA ILE A 234 -7.68 0.49 0.29
C ILE A 234 -8.93 1.12 -0.35
N LYS A 235 -10.11 0.49 -0.23
CA LYS A 235 -11.36 1.08 -0.73
C LYS A 235 -11.71 2.38 0.00
N THR A 236 -11.52 2.41 1.32
CA THR A 236 -11.76 3.62 2.15
C THR A 236 -10.86 4.77 1.72
N MET A 237 -9.57 4.51 1.51
CA MET A 237 -8.59 5.51 1.06
C MET A 237 -8.84 6.02 -0.37
N GLU A 238 -9.26 5.13 -1.28
CA GLU A 238 -9.65 5.49 -2.66
C GLU A 238 -10.82 6.48 -2.65
N ILE A 239 -11.89 6.15 -1.91
CA ILE A 239 -13.08 7.01 -1.79
C ILE A 239 -12.71 8.36 -1.15
N ARG A 240 -11.96 8.33 -0.04
CA ARG A 240 -11.52 9.55 0.67
C ARG A 240 -10.70 10.45 -0.24
N THR A 241 -9.76 9.88 -1.00
CA THR A 241 -8.89 10.65 -1.89
C THR A 241 -9.71 11.38 -2.94
N LYS A 242 -10.70 10.72 -3.55
CA LYS A 242 -11.66 11.35 -4.49
C LYS A 242 -12.43 12.49 -3.81
N MET A 243 -12.92 12.30 -2.59
CA MET A 243 -13.61 13.34 -1.81
C MET A 243 -12.71 14.57 -1.56
N VAL A 244 -11.49 14.37 -1.06
CA VAL A 244 -10.56 15.46 -0.73
C VAL A 244 -10.17 16.24 -1.98
N VAL A 245 -9.86 15.55 -3.08
CA VAL A 245 -9.50 16.20 -4.35
C VAL A 245 -10.69 17.01 -4.88
N TYR A 246 -11.90 16.46 -4.88
CA TYR A 246 -13.09 17.16 -5.36
C TYR A 246 -13.36 18.42 -4.54
N ARG A 247 -13.25 18.34 -3.21
CA ARG A 247 -13.36 19.50 -2.33
C ARG A 247 -12.37 20.60 -2.66
N CYS A 248 -11.09 20.26 -2.79
CA CYS A 248 -10.05 21.25 -3.06
C CYS A 248 -10.21 21.87 -4.45
N VAL A 249 -10.48 21.06 -5.48
CA VAL A 249 -10.70 21.54 -6.85
C VAL A 249 -11.95 22.41 -6.93
N ALA A 250 -13.05 22.01 -6.29
CA ALA A 250 -14.27 22.80 -6.21
C ALA A 250 -14.01 24.17 -5.59
N GLY A 251 -13.30 24.21 -4.46
CA GLY A 251 -12.93 25.44 -3.78
C GLY A 251 -12.00 26.34 -4.61
N THR A 252 -11.00 25.77 -5.29
CA THR A 252 -10.05 26.52 -6.13
C THR A 252 -10.67 27.02 -7.43
N CYS A 253 -11.58 26.27 -8.05
CA CYS A 253 -12.24 26.63 -9.31
C CYS A 253 -13.58 27.34 -9.13
N HIS A 254 -14.03 27.56 -7.88
CA HIS A 254 -15.33 28.13 -7.56
C HIS A 254 -16.51 27.41 -8.22
N ILE A 255 -16.46 26.07 -8.25
CA ILE A 255 -17.55 25.20 -8.71
C ILE A 255 -18.10 24.39 -7.52
N SER A 256 -19.27 23.79 -7.69
CA SER A 256 -19.85 22.91 -6.67
C SER A 256 -19.16 21.53 -6.64
N GLU A 257 -18.90 20.98 -5.45
CA GLU A 257 -18.41 19.59 -5.27
C GLU A 257 -19.36 18.54 -5.89
N VAL A 258 -20.64 18.86 -6.03
CA VAL A 258 -21.65 17.95 -6.63
C VAL A 258 -21.88 18.21 -8.12
N SER A 259 -21.14 19.16 -8.71
CA SER A 259 -21.21 19.47 -10.14
C SER A 259 -20.93 18.24 -10.99
N SER A 260 -21.63 18.10 -12.13
CA SER A 260 -21.32 17.07 -13.13
C SER A 260 -19.92 17.22 -13.74
N GLU A 261 -19.36 18.41 -13.68
CA GLU A 261 -18.07 18.73 -14.30
C GLU A 261 -16.88 18.51 -13.36
N ILE A 262 -17.11 18.29 -12.06
CA ILE A 262 -16.05 18.25 -11.04
C ILE A 262 -14.97 17.23 -11.36
N SER A 263 -15.37 16.05 -11.85
CA SER A 263 -14.48 14.96 -12.24
C SER A 263 -13.56 15.39 -13.40
N ASN A 264 -14.12 16.00 -14.44
CA ASN A 264 -13.34 16.46 -15.59
C ASN A 264 -12.38 17.60 -15.21
N VAL A 265 -12.85 18.58 -14.43
CA VAL A 265 -12.03 19.70 -13.96
C VAL A 265 -10.88 19.21 -13.07
N ALA A 266 -11.16 18.27 -12.16
CA ALA A 266 -10.14 17.65 -11.32
C ALA A 266 -9.11 16.87 -12.16
N HIS A 267 -9.56 16.12 -13.16
CA HIS A 267 -8.69 15.37 -14.07
C HIS A 267 -7.74 16.29 -14.83
N GLU A 268 -8.27 17.33 -15.49
CA GLU A 268 -7.49 18.32 -16.22
C GLU A 268 -6.49 19.06 -15.32
N MET A 269 -6.93 19.49 -14.13
CA MET A 269 -6.08 20.19 -13.18
C MET A 269 -4.92 19.31 -12.71
N LEU A 270 -5.20 18.07 -12.30
CA LEU A 270 -4.19 17.14 -11.84
C LEU A 270 -3.21 16.77 -12.95
N ASN A 271 -3.68 16.45 -14.16
CA ASN A 271 -2.80 16.13 -15.28
C ASN A 271 -1.90 17.31 -15.66
N ARG A 272 -2.42 18.54 -15.66
CA ARG A 272 -1.63 19.75 -15.88
C ARG A 272 -0.51 19.89 -14.83
N LEU A 273 -0.81 19.67 -13.55
CA LEU A 273 0.17 19.75 -12.48
C LEU A 273 1.20 18.62 -12.57
N LEU A 274 0.75 17.40 -12.86
CA LEU A 274 1.60 16.23 -13.06
C LEU A 274 2.40 16.29 -14.37
N ARG A 275 2.13 17.27 -15.25
CA ARG A 275 2.70 17.39 -16.61
C ARG A 275 2.48 16.12 -17.43
N ARG A 276 1.28 15.54 -17.30
CA ARG A 276 0.82 14.41 -18.09
C ARG A 276 -0.04 14.92 -19.25
N ASP A 277 0.08 14.27 -20.40
CA ASP A 277 -0.85 14.49 -21.50
C ASP A 277 -2.20 13.86 -21.13
N CYS A 278 -3.28 14.64 -21.18
CA CYS A 278 -4.63 14.10 -21.01
C CYS A 278 -4.99 13.26 -22.23
N LEU A 279 -4.98 11.93 -22.09
CA LEU A 279 -5.40 11.04 -23.16
C LEU A 279 -6.93 11.19 -23.39
N PRO A 280 -7.41 11.15 -24.65
CA PRO A 280 -8.83 11.33 -24.94
C PRO A 280 -9.75 10.35 -24.18
N ASP A 281 -9.30 9.10 -24.02
CA ASP A 281 -10.04 8.05 -23.32
C ASP A 281 -10.13 8.32 -21.81
N GLU A 282 -9.06 8.87 -21.19
CA GLU A 282 -9.07 9.27 -19.78
C GLU A 282 -10.01 10.45 -19.54
N SER A 283 -10.00 11.44 -20.44
CA SER A 283 -10.92 12.58 -20.38
C SER A 283 -12.38 12.18 -20.64
N ALA A 284 -12.62 11.16 -21.47
CA ALA A 284 -13.95 10.57 -21.64
C ALA A 284 -14.40 9.88 -20.34
N GLU A 285 -13.55 9.02 -19.77
CA GLU A 285 -13.81 8.33 -18.49
C GLU A 285 -14.11 9.32 -17.35
N ALA A 286 -13.33 10.40 -17.22
CA ALA A 286 -13.54 11.41 -16.18
C ALA A 286 -14.92 12.08 -16.32
N ARG A 287 -15.38 12.35 -17.54
CA ARG A 287 -16.71 12.95 -17.81
C ARG A 287 -17.87 12.00 -17.52
N GLU A 288 -17.65 10.69 -17.62
CA GLU A 288 -18.67 9.68 -17.34
C GLU A 288 -18.89 9.44 -15.84
N SER A 289 -17.98 9.90 -14.97
CA SER A 289 -18.11 9.67 -13.53
C SER A 289 -19.32 10.39 -12.93
N PHE A 290 -20.16 9.61 -12.24
CA PHE A 290 -21.34 10.09 -11.54
C PHE A 290 -21.21 10.01 -10.02
N VAL A 291 -20.21 9.29 -9.49
CA VAL A 291 -19.99 9.17 -8.04
C VAL A 291 -19.28 10.41 -7.50
N ARG A 292 -20.06 11.23 -6.80
CA ARG A 292 -19.66 12.48 -6.15
C ARG A 292 -20.60 12.83 -5.00
N GLY A 293 -20.15 13.68 -4.08
CA GLY A 293 -20.93 14.16 -2.94
C GLY A 293 -21.50 13.02 -2.10
N ALA A 294 -22.83 12.96 -1.97
CA ALA A 294 -23.53 11.96 -1.17
C ALA A 294 -23.24 10.49 -1.60
N HIS A 295 -22.95 10.23 -2.88
CA HIS A 295 -22.58 8.89 -3.33
C HIS A 295 -21.27 8.41 -2.69
N LEU A 296 -20.26 9.28 -2.60
CA LEU A 296 -18.98 8.95 -1.97
C LEU A 296 -19.17 8.65 -0.47
N ARG A 297 -20.05 9.41 0.21
CA ARG A 297 -20.41 9.14 1.61
C ARG A 297 -21.10 7.79 1.77
N GLY A 298 -22.10 7.48 0.94
CA GLY A 298 -22.77 6.18 0.96
C GLY A 298 -21.79 5.02 0.72
N LEU A 299 -20.77 5.20 -0.11
CA LEU A 299 -19.71 4.20 -0.29
C LEU A 299 -18.81 4.05 0.96
N LEU A 300 -18.56 5.13 1.71
CA LEU A 300 -17.88 5.06 3.01
C LEU A 300 -18.74 4.33 4.04
N ASP A 301 -20.06 4.55 4.08
CA ASP A 301 -20.98 3.82 4.96
C ASP A 301 -20.93 2.31 4.70
N VAL A 302 -20.84 1.91 3.42
CA VAL A 302 -20.62 0.51 3.06
C VAL A 302 -19.30 0.00 3.63
N GLN A 303 -18.20 0.76 3.54
CA GLN A 303 -16.92 0.35 4.14
C GLN A 303 -16.97 0.30 5.67
N LYS A 304 -17.70 1.21 6.33
CA LYS A 304 -17.95 1.20 7.77
C LYS A 304 -18.66 -0.08 8.19
N GLY A 305 -19.71 -0.48 7.48
CA GLY A 305 -20.39 -1.77 7.71
C GLY A 305 -19.46 -2.98 7.51
N ARG A 306 -18.60 -2.95 6.49
CA ARG A 306 -17.60 -4.02 6.28
C ARG A 306 -16.54 -4.06 7.39
N LEU A 307 -16.16 -2.91 7.95
CA LEU A 307 -15.24 -2.83 9.09
C LEU A 307 -15.85 -3.48 10.34
N GLU A 308 -17.15 -3.28 10.60
CA GLU A 308 -17.84 -3.96 11.72
C GLU A 308 -17.88 -5.48 11.53
N VAL A 309 -18.11 -5.95 10.29
CA VAL A 309 -17.98 -7.39 9.96
C VAL A 309 -16.56 -7.88 10.24
N TRP A 310 -15.53 -7.11 9.90
CA TRP A 310 -14.15 -7.47 10.20
C TRP A 310 -13.90 -7.55 11.72
N LYS A 311 -14.32 -6.54 12.49
CA LYS A 311 -14.21 -6.51 13.96
C LYS A 311 -14.88 -7.72 14.60
N SER A 312 -16.06 -8.13 14.13
CA SER A 312 -16.78 -9.31 14.65
C SER A 312 -16.04 -10.64 14.49
N ARG A 313 -15.01 -10.71 13.63
CA ARG A 313 -14.20 -11.89 13.38
C ARG A 313 -12.92 -11.95 14.22
N LEU A 314 -12.64 -10.92 15.01
CA LEU A 314 -11.44 -10.83 15.84
C LEU A 314 -11.61 -11.56 17.16
N SER A 315 -10.49 -12.06 17.69
CA SER A 315 -10.42 -12.54 19.07
C SER A 315 -10.46 -11.38 20.07
N ALA A 316 -10.78 -11.66 21.34
CA ALA A 316 -10.84 -10.65 22.40
C ALA A 316 -9.51 -9.87 22.56
N ASP A 317 -8.38 -10.56 22.45
CA ASP A 317 -7.05 -9.93 22.54
C ASP A 317 -6.82 -8.95 21.37
N GLN A 318 -7.20 -9.32 20.14
CA GLN A 318 -7.09 -8.47 18.95
C GLN A 318 -8.07 -7.28 18.97
N LEU A 319 -9.25 -7.48 19.54
CA LEU A 319 -10.25 -6.42 19.75
C LEU A 319 -9.75 -5.35 20.73
N SER A 320 -9.08 -5.76 21.80
CA SER A 320 -8.55 -4.82 22.81
C SER A 320 -7.57 -3.80 22.22
N MET A 321 -6.82 -4.18 21.18
CA MET A 321 -5.92 -3.26 20.46
C MET A 321 -6.65 -2.37 19.46
N SER A 322 -7.73 -2.87 18.86
CA SER A 322 -8.38 -2.23 17.71
C SER A 322 -9.54 -1.31 18.10
N CYS A 323 -10.17 -1.53 19.26
CA CYS A 323 -11.30 -0.73 19.73
C CYS A 323 -10.93 0.09 20.99
N PRO A 324 -11.35 1.36 21.09
CA PRO A 324 -11.39 2.07 22.37
C PRO A 324 -12.60 1.54 23.14
N SER A 325 -12.39 0.74 24.19
CA SER A 325 -13.42 0.51 25.19
C SER A 325 -13.21 1.52 26.31
N ASP A 326 -14.21 2.38 26.56
CA ASP A 326 -14.35 3.23 27.75
C ASP A 326 -14.50 2.38 29.01
N SER A 327 -13.47 1.61 29.36
CA SER A 327 -13.45 0.75 30.55
C SER A 327 -12.58 1.38 31.64
N HIS A 328 -12.94 2.60 32.02
CA HIS A 328 -12.91 2.94 33.44
C HIS A 328 -14.01 2.10 34.10
N ILE A 329 -13.66 0.91 34.59
CA ILE A 329 -14.23 0.15 35.71
C ILE A 329 -13.84 -1.32 35.51
N SER A 330 -12.75 -1.73 36.16
CA SER A 330 -12.66 -2.99 36.91
C SER A 330 -11.25 -3.15 37.47
N SER A 331 -10.91 -2.27 38.40
CA SER A 331 -9.99 -2.65 39.47
C SER A 331 -10.67 -3.70 40.35
N GLN A 332 -9.95 -4.80 40.61
CA GLN A 332 -10.16 -5.81 41.66
C GLN A 332 -11.18 -6.94 41.40
N MET A 333 -10.68 -8.13 41.07
CA MET A 333 -10.47 -9.29 41.98
C MET A 333 -10.50 -10.61 41.20
N GLY A 334 -9.56 -11.52 41.51
CA GLY A 334 -9.75 -12.96 41.31
C GLY A 334 -8.72 -13.62 40.41
N LEU A 335 -7.83 -14.40 41.04
CA LEU A 335 -6.95 -15.38 40.43
C LEU A 335 -7.72 -16.34 39.50
N ASP A 336 -7.23 -16.52 38.28
CA ASP A 336 -6.83 -17.86 37.82
C ASP A 336 -5.86 -17.77 36.64
N SER A 337 -4.63 -18.19 36.92
CA SER A 337 -3.51 -18.26 36.01
C SER A 337 -3.61 -19.52 35.13
N SER A 338 -4.17 -19.42 33.92
CA SER A 338 -3.80 -20.32 32.79
C SER A 338 -4.33 -19.93 31.40
N ILE A 339 -4.67 -18.66 31.11
CA ILE A 339 -4.90 -18.25 29.72
C ILE A 339 -3.58 -17.70 29.21
N ARG A 340 -2.93 -18.43 28.28
CA ARG A 340 -1.80 -17.88 27.51
C ARG A 340 -2.32 -16.64 26.79
N HIS A 341 -2.12 -15.46 27.36
CA HIS A 341 -2.29 -14.21 26.63
C HIS A 341 -1.25 -14.23 25.50
N ASN A 342 -1.70 -14.58 24.29
CA ASN A 342 -0.86 -14.50 23.12
C ASN A 342 -0.58 -13.02 22.92
N ARG A 343 0.67 -12.61 23.18
CA ARG A 343 1.13 -11.26 22.88
C ARG A 343 0.82 -10.99 21.40
N PRO A 344 0.19 -9.86 21.05
CA PRO A 344 -0.22 -9.57 19.69
C PRO A 344 0.99 -9.62 18.74
N THR A 345 0.78 -10.19 17.56
CA THR A 345 1.82 -10.27 16.52
C THR A 345 2.01 -8.92 15.83
N HIS A 346 3.12 -8.77 15.09
CA HIS A 346 3.36 -7.60 14.24
C HIS A 346 2.17 -7.33 13.29
N ARG A 347 1.61 -8.39 12.70
CA ARG A 347 0.46 -8.28 11.80
C ARG A 347 -0.80 -7.81 12.52
N ASP A 348 -1.04 -8.25 13.75
CA ASP A 348 -2.19 -7.78 14.55
C ASP A 348 -2.10 -6.28 14.83
N ALA A 349 -0.91 -5.79 15.15
CA ALA A 349 -0.67 -4.37 15.38
C ALA A 349 -0.85 -3.54 14.10
N MET A 350 -0.32 -3.99 12.95
CA MET A 350 -0.56 -3.33 11.67
C MET A 350 -2.05 -3.31 11.27
N ASN A 351 -2.77 -4.41 11.51
CA ASN A 351 -4.21 -4.46 11.26
C ASN A 351 -5.00 -3.48 12.16
N ALA A 352 -4.60 -3.32 13.42
CA ALA A 352 -5.19 -2.33 14.31
C ALA A 352 -4.94 -0.91 13.80
N LEU A 353 -3.73 -0.62 13.30
CA LEU A 353 -3.43 0.67 12.65
C LEU A 353 -4.31 0.92 11.43
N TYR A 354 -4.52 -0.08 10.57
CA TYR A 354 -5.43 0.03 9.43
C TYR A 354 -6.88 0.30 9.85
N CYS A 355 -7.36 -0.36 10.90
CA CYS A 355 -8.69 -0.12 11.46
C CYS A 355 -8.84 1.33 11.93
N MET A 356 -7.90 1.83 12.74
CA MET A 356 -7.96 3.20 13.26
C MET A 356 -7.85 4.25 12.15
N LEU A 357 -7.06 3.99 11.09
CA LEU A 357 -7.06 4.87 9.91
C LEU A 357 -8.44 4.93 9.26
N CYS A 358 -9.12 3.79 9.05
CA CYS A 358 -10.48 3.79 8.53
C CYS A 358 -11.44 4.58 9.43
N GLU A 359 -11.34 4.43 10.75
CA GLU A 359 -12.17 5.19 11.69
C GLU A 359 -11.93 6.70 11.63
N LEU A 360 -10.67 7.13 11.49
CA LEU A 360 -10.34 8.54 11.26
C LEU A 360 -10.94 9.07 9.94
N VAL A 361 -10.93 8.27 8.87
CA VAL A 361 -11.57 8.64 7.60
C VAL A 361 -13.08 8.82 7.77
N PHE A 362 -13.73 7.92 8.50
CA PHE A 362 -15.17 8.02 8.75
C PHE A 362 -15.50 9.24 9.60
N ALA A 363 -14.70 9.55 10.62
CA ALA A 363 -14.86 10.77 11.41
C ALA A 363 -14.71 12.05 10.56
N GLU A 364 -13.70 12.12 9.69
CA GLU A 364 -13.50 13.25 8.77
C GLU A 364 -14.72 13.46 7.83
N ALA A 365 -15.30 12.37 7.34
CA ALA A 365 -16.46 12.42 6.47
C ALA A 365 -17.73 12.90 7.19
N ASP A 366 -17.91 12.49 8.45
CA ASP A 366 -19.04 12.88 9.30
C ASP A 366 -18.94 14.37 9.69
N GLU A 367 -17.75 14.86 10.06
CA GLU A 367 -17.50 16.27 10.42
C GLU A 367 -17.78 17.25 9.27
N ALA A 368 -17.51 16.87 8.03
CA ALA A 368 -17.82 17.68 6.85
C ALA A 368 -19.33 17.96 6.65
N THR A 369 -20.20 17.35 7.45
CA THR A 369 -21.66 17.54 7.43
C THR A 369 -22.15 18.57 8.44
N LEU A 370 -21.33 18.90 9.45
CA LEU A 370 -21.65 19.86 10.49
C LEU A 370 -21.01 21.20 10.10
N GLU A 371 -21.81 22.13 9.56
CA GLU A 371 -21.35 23.49 9.25
C GLU A 371 -20.97 24.23 10.55
N GLY A 372 -19.68 24.26 10.89
CA GLY A 372 -19.17 25.06 12.00
C GLY A 372 -17.69 24.78 12.31
N PRO A 373 -16.83 25.80 12.43
CA PRO A 373 -15.44 25.60 12.79
C PRO A 373 -15.31 25.64 14.31
N GLU A 374 -15.59 24.56 15.04
CA GLU A 374 -15.17 24.50 16.45
C GLU A 374 -15.15 23.07 17.02
N HIS A 375 -13.94 22.73 17.48
CA HIS A 375 -13.49 21.60 18.31
C HIS A 375 -13.04 20.30 17.63
N PRO A 376 -11.80 19.83 17.92
CA PRO A 376 -11.44 18.45 17.67
C PRO A 376 -12.40 17.55 18.44
N THR A 377 -13.09 16.66 17.75
CA THR A 377 -13.84 15.61 18.43
C THR A 377 -12.81 14.79 19.22
N VAL A 378 -12.87 14.86 20.55
CA VAL A 378 -12.01 14.11 21.50
C VAL A 378 -11.73 12.65 21.05
N PRO A 379 -12.68 11.92 20.38
CA PRO A 379 -12.41 10.62 19.78
C PRO A 379 -11.29 10.57 18.72
N ALA A 380 -11.20 11.53 17.80
CA ALA A 380 -10.21 11.52 16.72
C ALA A 380 -8.79 11.81 17.22
N ASP A 381 -8.65 12.71 18.19
CA ASP A 381 -7.36 13.00 18.83
C ASP A 381 -6.84 11.78 19.60
N ASN A 382 -7.72 11.10 20.35
CA ASN A 382 -7.38 9.87 21.04
C ASN A 382 -6.93 8.76 20.07
N LEU A 383 -7.61 8.61 18.93
CA LEU A 383 -7.22 7.67 17.88
C LEU A 383 -5.83 7.99 17.30
N ALA A 384 -5.55 9.25 17.01
CA ALA A 384 -4.27 9.69 16.47
C ALA A 384 -3.10 9.40 17.43
N HIS A 385 -3.27 9.70 18.73
CA HIS A 385 -2.28 9.38 19.75
C HIS A 385 -2.10 7.87 19.91
N ARG A 386 -3.18 7.09 19.85
CA ARG A 386 -3.11 5.63 19.92
C ARG A 386 -2.40 4.99 18.72
N ILE A 387 -2.58 5.55 17.52
CA ILE A 387 -1.81 5.17 16.33
C ILE A 387 -0.31 5.38 16.60
N CYS A 388 0.06 6.53 17.17
CA CYS A 388 1.44 6.83 17.55
C CYS A 388 1.99 5.86 18.63
N ASP A 389 1.19 5.51 19.64
CA ASP A 389 1.59 4.56 20.69
C ASP A 389 1.83 3.16 20.13
N ILE A 390 0.90 2.65 19.31
CA ILE A 390 1.06 1.34 18.67
C ILE A 390 2.26 1.36 17.72
N ALA A 391 2.41 2.40 16.90
CA ALA A 391 3.56 2.57 16.02
C ALA A 391 4.90 2.58 16.77
N GLY A 392 4.94 3.23 17.94
CA GLY A 392 6.13 3.27 18.81
C GLY A 392 6.47 1.95 19.48
N ALA A 393 5.50 1.04 19.61
CA ALA A 393 5.68 -0.28 20.21
C ALA A 393 6.04 -1.39 19.20
N LEU A 394 5.98 -1.10 17.89
CA LEU A 394 6.29 -2.06 16.83
C LEU A 394 7.79 -2.45 16.82
N ASP A 395 8.07 -3.70 16.45
CA ASP A 395 9.43 -4.08 16.06
C ASP A 395 9.70 -3.58 14.65
N PHE A 396 10.42 -2.45 14.56
CA PHE A 396 10.79 -1.87 13.28
C PHE A 396 11.58 -2.82 12.37
N THR A 397 12.28 -3.82 12.91
CA THR A 397 12.96 -4.84 12.10
C THR A 397 11.93 -5.70 11.34
N MET A 398 10.83 -6.04 11.99
CA MET A 398 9.71 -6.77 11.39
C MET A 398 8.93 -5.88 10.42
N SER A 399 8.62 -4.63 10.78
CA SER A 399 7.96 -3.67 9.85
C SER A 399 8.68 -3.58 8.52
N ASN A 400 10.02 -3.50 8.57
CA ASN A 400 10.87 -3.39 7.40
C ASN A 400 11.00 -4.68 6.59
N SER A 401 10.49 -5.81 7.05
CA SER A 401 10.60 -7.07 6.30
C SER A 401 9.25 -7.71 6.01
N TRP A 402 8.18 -7.31 6.73
CA TRP A 402 6.86 -7.94 6.66
C TRP A 402 5.81 -7.10 5.90
N ASP A 403 5.93 -5.76 5.91
CA ASP A 403 4.91 -4.85 5.37
C ASP A 403 5.15 -4.49 3.89
N VAL A 404 5.60 -5.48 3.12
CA VAL A 404 6.22 -5.36 1.79
C VAL A 404 5.19 -5.19 0.68
N TYR A 405 4.14 -6.02 0.71
CA TYR A 405 3.07 -6.07 -0.30
C TYR A 405 1.74 -5.57 0.27
N THR A 406 1.81 -4.81 1.35
CA THR A 406 0.69 -4.13 2.03
C THR A 406 1.05 -2.67 2.29
N LEU A 407 0.20 -1.94 3.01
CA LEU A 407 0.44 -0.55 3.36
C LEU A 407 1.50 -0.52 4.46
N SER A 408 2.67 0.03 4.16
CA SER A 408 3.77 0.07 5.13
C SER A 408 3.47 0.99 6.31
N LEU A 409 4.19 0.80 7.42
CA LEU A 409 4.11 1.70 8.56
C LEU A 409 4.41 3.16 8.17
N ALA A 410 5.36 3.39 7.27
CA ALA A 410 5.66 4.73 6.76
C ALA A 410 4.41 5.36 6.11
N GLU A 411 3.72 4.59 5.27
CA GLU A 411 2.48 5.06 4.63
C GLU A 411 1.33 5.23 5.62
N VAL A 412 1.25 4.40 6.66
CA VAL A 412 0.30 4.59 7.77
C VAL A 412 0.54 5.95 8.44
N LEU A 413 1.80 6.29 8.74
CA LEU A 413 2.16 7.58 9.33
C LEU A 413 1.86 8.76 8.39
N LEU A 414 2.05 8.58 7.09
CA LEU A 414 1.64 9.58 6.09
C LEU A 414 0.13 9.77 6.07
N GLN A 415 -0.65 8.69 6.05
CA GLN A 415 -2.10 8.81 6.09
C GLN A 415 -2.60 9.42 7.39
N LEU A 416 -1.96 9.10 8.53
CA LEU A 416 -2.24 9.75 9.80
C LEU A 416 -2.08 11.27 9.68
N VAL A 417 -0.94 11.78 9.23
CA VAL A 417 -0.74 13.25 9.12
C VAL A 417 -1.57 13.91 8.01
N LEU A 418 -2.08 13.12 7.05
CA LEU A 418 -3.05 13.56 6.06
C LEU A 418 -4.50 13.53 6.58
N LEU A 419 -4.76 12.93 7.73
CA LEU A 419 -6.07 12.89 8.39
C LEU A 419 -6.09 13.84 9.59
N TRP A 420 -5.07 13.78 10.44
CA TRP A 420 -4.99 14.47 11.71
C TRP A 420 -3.60 15.07 11.94
N ARG A 421 -3.57 16.35 12.34
CA ARG A 421 -2.32 17.12 12.44
C ARG A 421 -2.27 17.85 13.77
N SER A 422 -1.11 17.79 14.41
CA SER A 422 -0.75 18.62 15.55
C SER A 422 0.76 18.74 15.62
N ASP A 423 1.25 19.79 16.28
CA ASP A 423 2.69 19.95 16.52
C ASP A 423 3.26 18.73 17.24
N GLN A 424 2.52 18.20 18.22
CA GLN A 424 2.89 17.02 18.98
C GLN A 424 3.04 15.78 18.10
N ILE A 425 2.11 15.54 17.17
CA ILE A 425 2.18 14.39 16.26
C ILE A 425 3.33 14.54 15.28
N PHE A 426 3.52 15.71 14.69
CA PHE A 426 4.67 15.93 13.80
C PHE A 426 6.00 15.73 14.53
N HIS A 427 6.13 16.26 15.75
CA HIS A 427 7.34 16.08 16.56
C HIS A 427 7.55 14.60 16.92
N TYR A 428 6.51 13.90 17.36
CA TYR A 428 6.63 12.49 17.71
C TYR A 428 7.01 11.64 16.49
N ILE A 429 6.37 11.85 15.34
CA ILE A 429 6.68 11.11 14.12
C ILE A 429 8.11 11.41 13.65
N LEU A 430 8.47 12.67 13.45
CA LEU A 430 9.73 13.06 12.82
C LEU A 430 10.94 12.96 13.75
N ASP A 431 10.77 13.22 15.04
CA ASP A 431 11.88 13.31 16.00
C ASP A 431 12.00 12.08 16.92
N VAL A 432 10.94 11.27 17.07
CA VAL A 432 10.95 10.07 17.93
C VAL A 432 10.86 8.78 17.13
N LEU A 433 9.84 8.60 16.31
CA LEU A 433 9.63 7.36 15.54
C LEU A 433 10.60 7.25 14.37
N TRP A 434 10.73 8.30 13.56
CA TRP A 434 11.50 8.23 12.33
C TRP A 434 12.98 7.90 12.52
N PRO A 435 13.70 8.47 13.50
CA PRO A 435 15.08 8.09 13.77
C PRO A 435 15.23 6.61 14.17
N GLN A 436 14.22 6.03 14.83
CA GLN A 436 14.21 4.61 15.15
C GLN A 436 13.95 3.74 13.91
N LEU A 437 13.04 4.18 13.03
CA LEU A 437 12.82 3.56 11.73
C LEU A 437 14.07 3.58 10.85
N GLU A 438 14.83 4.68 10.84
CA GLU A 438 16.08 4.81 10.07
C GLU A 438 17.25 4.01 10.68
N SER A 439 17.37 3.98 12.00
CA SER A 439 18.47 3.27 12.67
C SER A 439 18.29 1.76 12.66
N ARG A 440 17.04 1.28 12.74
CA ARG A 440 16.70 -0.16 12.73
C ARG A 440 16.29 -0.67 11.36
N GLY A 441 15.94 0.24 10.45
CA GLY A 441 15.54 -0.05 9.08
C GLY A 441 16.57 0.40 8.09
N ARG A 442 16.93 -0.48 7.15
CA ARG A 442 17.84 -0.15 6.04
C ARG A 442 17.19 0.75 4.96
N GLY A 443 16.16 1.52 5.32
CA GLY A 443 15.40 2.40 4.41
C GLY A 443 14.35 1.70 3.54
N TYR A 444 13.72 0.63 4.03
CA TYR A 444 13.09 -0.43 3.22
C TYR A 444 12.08 -0.01 2.13
N GLU A 445 12.02 -0.82 1.06
CA GLU A 445 11.39 -0.48 -0.23
C GLU A 445 10.75 -1.68 -0.92
N HIS A 446 9.46 -1.87 -0.73
CA HIS A 446 8.60 -2.62 -1.68
C HIS A 446 7.13 -2.17 -1.64
N SER A 447 6.81 -1.20 -0.78
CA SER A 447 5.52 -0.52 -0.73
C SER A 447 5.33 0.44 -1.91
N HIS A 448 4.17 1.11 -1.95
CA HIS A 448 3.83 2.04 -3.03
C HIS A 448 4.86 3.19 -3.10
N TYR A 449 5.33 3.68 -1.96
CA TYR A 449 6.34 4.75 -1.86
C TYR A 449 7.63 4.32 -1.15
N PRO A 450 8.81 4.63 -1.70
CA PRO A 450 10.07 4.57 -0.96
C PRO A 450 9.98 5.33 0.36
N THR A 451 10.47 4.73 1.45
CA THR A 451 10.35 5.28 2.81
C THR A 451 10.91 6.71 2.91
N HIS A 452 12.02 7.01 2.24
CA HIS A 452 12.58 8.37 2.25
C HIS A 452 11.66 9.42 1.62
N LEU A 453 10.93 9.08 0.55
CA LEU A 453 9.96 10.00 -0.06
C LEU A 453 8.83 10.29 0.91
N VAL A 454 8.38 9.27 1.65
CA VAL A 454 7.37 9.46 2.70
C VAL A 454 7.86 10.42 3.77
N LYS A 455 9.10 10.27 4.26
CA LYS A 455 9.70 11.22 5.23
C LYS A 455 9.69 12.65 4.69
N ARG A 456 10.14 12.83 3.45
CA ARG A 456 10.23 14.15 2.81
C ARG A 456 8.85 14.79 2.67
N ILE A 457 7.83 14.00 2.34
CA ILE A 457 6.43 14.46 2.31
C ILE A 457 5.97 14.88 3.70
N ILE A 458 6.12 14.03 4.73
CA ILE A 458 5.70 14.37 6.10
C ILE A 458 6.43 15.62 6.61
N THR A 459 7.72 15.76 6.32
CA THR A 459 8.51 16.95 6.67
C THR A 459 7.96 18.21 5.98
N GLN A 460 7.60 18.09 4.70
CA GLN A 460 7.00 19.19 3.95
C GLN A 460 5.61 19.57 4.47
N LEU A 461 4.82 18.58 4.90
CA LEU A 461 3.53 18.78 5.56
C LEU A 461 3.68 19.52 6.88
N ALA A 462 4.68 19.18 7.70
CA ALA A 462 4.99 19.89 8.93
C ALA A 462 5.36 21.36 8.66
N ALA A 463 6.17 21.63 7.63
CA ALA A 463 6.53 23.00 7.24
C ALA A 463 5.33 23.82 6.75
N TYR A 464 4.35 23.19 6.10
CA TYR A 464 3.10 23.84 5.69
C TYR A 464 2.20 24.13 6.89
N TRP A 465 2.13 23.19 7.83
CA TRP A 465 1.39 23.34 9.07
C TRP A 465 1.89 24.54 9.89
N GLU A 466 3.21 24.72 9.99
CA GLU A 466 3.84 25.90 10.61
C GLU A 466 3.46 27.23 9.93
N GLN A 467 3.01 27.19 8.67
CA GLN A 467 2.57 28.35 7.89
C GLN A 467 1.05 28.52 7.87
N ASP A 468 0.33 27.89 8.81
CA ASP A 468 -1.15 27.90 8.86
C ASP A 468 -1.80 27.33 7.57
N ARG A 469 -1.13 26.37 6.91
CA ARG A 469 -1.62 25.67 5.72
C ARG A 469 -1.80 24.18 5.99
N VAL A 470 -2.99 23.67 5.72
CA VAL A 470 -3.34 22.26 5.92
C VAL A 470 -3.31 21.54 4.58
N ILE A 471 -2.53 20.46 4.48
CA ILE A 471 -2.50 19.57 3.31
C ILE A 471 -3.27 18.30 3.62
N ASN A 472 -4.35 18.00 2.88
CA ASN A 472 -5.21 16.82 3.05
C ASN A 472 -4.91 15.67 2.07
N PHE A 473 -4.21 15.98 1.00
CA PHE A 473 -3.77 15.01 0.00
C PHE A 473 -2.38 15.37 -0.51
N ALA A 474 -1.53 14.37 -0.67
CA ALA A 474 -0.21 14.50 -1.24
C ALA A 474 0.12 13.27 -2.10
N VAL A 475 0.56 13.50 -3.33
CA VAL A 475 1.01 12.44 -4.24
C VAL A 475 2.28 12.86 -4.98
N PRO A 476 3.30 12.00 -5.08
CA PRO A 476 4.47 12.27 -5.92
C PRO A 476 4.08 12.58 -7.36
N ALA A 477 4.61 13.68 -7.88
CA ALA A 477 4.39 14.15 -9.24
C ALA A 477 5.37 13.47 -10.21
N VAL A 478 5.31 12.14 -10.25
CA VAL A 478 6.19 11.28 -11.06
C VAL A 478 5.37 10.54 -12.11
N ALA A 479 5.95 10.36 -13.30
CA ALA A 479 5.33 9.57 -14.34
C ALA A 479 5.29 8.09 -13.94
N GLU A 480 4.26 7.34 -14.36
CA GLU A 480 4.09 5.92 -13.99
C GLU A 480 5.21 5.01 -14.48
N ASP A 481 5.90 5.39 -15.57
CA ASP A 481 7.01 4.66 -16.15
C ASP A 481 8.35 4.96 -15.44
N THR A 482 8.36 5.93 -14.51
CA THR A 482 9.53 6.25 -13.69
C THR A 482 10.01 5.00 -12.95
N SER A 483 11.24 4.60 -13.23
CA SER A 483 11.85 3.43 -12.58
C SER A 483 11.88 3.61 -11.06
N LYS A 484 11.50 2.56 -10.33
CA LYS A 484 11.67 2.47 -8.87
C LYS A 484 13.10 2.87 -8.49
N LEU A 485 14.14 2.39 -9.18
CA LEU A 485 15.54 2.77 -8.96
C LEU A 485 15.78 4.28 -8.90
N LYS A 486 15.11 5.07 -9.77
CA LYS A 486 15.19 6.54 -9.73
C LYS A 486 14.48 7.12 -8.51
N LEU A 487 13.36 6.53 -8.10
CA LEU A 487 12.62 6.94 -6.91
C LEU A 487 13.37 6.59 -5.61
N LEU A 488 14.26 5.60 -5.62
CA LEU A 488 15.10 5.25 -4.47
C LEU A 488 16.26 6.23 -4.30
N ASP A 489 16.80 6.75 -5.41
CA ASP A 489 17.87 7.74 -5.38
C ASP A 489 17.44 8.98 -4.58
N ILE A 490 18.05 9.16 -3.41
CA ILE A 490 17.76 10.25 -2.48
C ILE A 490 18.13 11.62 -3.03
N ASN A 491 18.96 11.67 -4.07
CA ASN A 491 19.37 12.89 -4.75
C ASN A 491 18.49 13.20 -5.96
N HIS A 492 17.62 12.26 -6.36
CA HIS A 492 16.71 12.50 -7.46
C HIS A 492 15.67 13.57 -7.05
N PRO A 493 15.53 14.66 -7.84
CA PRO A 493 14.52 15.65 -7.58
C PRO A 493 13.14 15.03 -7.82
N VAL A 494 12.27 15.15 -6.83
CA VAL A 494 10.90 14.66 -6.89
C VAL A 494 10.00 15.81 -6.45
N ASP A 495 9.01 16.11 -7.28
CA ASP A 495 7.95 17.04 -6.92
C ASP A 495 6.76 16.27 -6.34
N VAL A 496 5.87 16.95 -5.65
CA VAL A 496 4.62 16.43 -5.11
C VAL A 496 3.49 17.37 -5.48
N VAL A 497 2.35 16.80 -5.87
CA VAL A 497 1.08 17.54 -5.96
C VAL A 497 0.39 17.45 -4.60
N VAL A 498 0.01 18.59 -4.05
CA VAL A 498 -0.70 18.71 -2.78
C VAL A 498 -2.05 19.38 -2.97
N CYS A 499 -3.05 18.90 -2.23
CA CYS A 499 -4.35 19.56 -2.11
C CYS A 499 -4.61 19.90 -0.64
N GLY A 500 -5.13 21.09 -0.38
CA GLY A 500 -5.27 21.59 0.98
C GLY A 500 -6.09 22.86 1.09
N TYR A 501 -6.03 23.46 2.27
CA TYR A 501 -6.65 24.75 2.56
C TYR A 501 -5.78 25.60 3.51
N GLU A 502 -5.90 26.91 3.39
CA GLU A 502 -5.33 27.89 4.31
C GLU A 502 -6.30 28.11 5.50
N LYS A 503 -5.80 28.61 6.64
CA LYS A 503 -6.63 28.95 7.81
C LYS A 503 -7.81 29.89 7.54
N ASN A 504 -7.73 30.70 6.49
CA ASN A 504 -8.83 31.56 6.01
C ASN A 504 -9.93 30.77 5.26
N GLY A 505 -9.80 29.44 5.14
CA GLY A 505 -10.71 28.55 4.41
C GLY A 505 -10.41 28.44 2.90
N ARG A 506 -9.41 29.15 2.36
CA ARG A 506 -9.10 29.13 0.93
C ARG A 506 -8.45 27.82 0.51
N HIS A 507 -9.10 27.09 -0.38
CA HIS A 507 -8.56 25.85 -0.96
C HIS A 507 -7.47 26.11 -1.99
N PHE A 508 -6.49 25.20 -2.03
CA PHE A 508 -5.43 25.22 -3.03
C PHE A 508 -5.13 23.82 -3.56
N VAL A 509 -4.64 23.79 -4.81
CA VAL A 509 -4.05 22.62 -5.47
C VAL A 509 -2.78 23.10 -6.15
N GLU A 510 -1.63 22.56 -5.77
CA GLU A 510 -0.34 23.03 -6.27
C GLU A 510 0.68 21.90 -6.39
N LYS A 511 1.72 22.17 -7.18
CA LYS A 511 2.87 21.28 -7.33
C LYS A 511 4.08 21.93 -6.66
N ILE A 512 4.73 21.20 -5.77
CA ILE A 512 5.88 21.66 -5.00
C ILE A 512 7.07 20.70 -5.09
N PRO A 513 8.31 21.20 -5.09
CA PRO A 513 9.48 20.35 -5.00
C PRO A 513 9.62 19.77 -3.59
N LEU A 514 9.99 18.49 -3.48
CA LEU A 514 10.41 17.91 -2.20
C LEU A 514 11.88 18.24 -1.93
N PRO A 515 12.22 18.76 -0.73
CA PRO A 515 13.60 19.08 -0.35
C PRO A 515 14.52 17.85 -0.28
#